data_AF-A0A660QGA3-F1
#
_entry.id   AF-A0A660QGA3-F1
#
_cell.length_a   1.000
_cell.length_b   1.000
_cell.length_c   1.000
_cell.angle_alpha   90.00
_cell.angle_beta   90.00
_cell.angle_gamma   90.00
#
_symmetry.space_group_name_H-M   'P 1'
#
loop_
_entity.id
_entity.type
_entity.pdbx_description
1 polymer ?
#
loop_
_entity_poly.entity_id
_entity_poly.type
_entity_poly.pdbx_seq_one_letter_code
_entity_poly.pdbx_strand_id
1 'polypeptide(L)'
;MWLALSVVVSYLIHASGSILLGRLFLPLHLVAMLAGLISGAVMGGIVGFLAPFVGFLATGVPAFPFFLFMMIEIFFYGFLTPIFYKRFKNIYLAIAFSIIVGRLVYSVTYYVLGAIVGIKLEALSAILISFAVGAPGVAIQLVLIPIIYKSLVKLTEDAHRGGI
;
A
#
# COMPACT_ATOMS: atom_id res chain seq x y z
N MET A 1 -13.75 4.63 7.42
CA MET A 1 -13.73 5.06 6.00
C MET A 1 -12.64 4.34 5.20
N TRP A 2 -11.35 4.57 5.45
CA TRP A 2 -10.25 4.00 4.65
C TRP A 2 -10.24 2.46 4.55
N LEU A 3 -10.57 1.76 5.63
CA LEU A 3 -10.72 0.30 5.60
C LEU A 3 -11.86 -0.13 4.67
N ALA A 4 -13.02 0.52 4.73
CA ALA A 4 -14.12 0.25 3.80
C ALA A 4 -13.70 0.52 2.34
N LEU A 5 -12.97 1.62 2.09
CA LEU A 5 -12.42 1.91 0.76
C LEU A 5 -11.46 0.80 0.28
N SER A 6 -10.58 0.30 1.15
CA SER A 6 -9.66 -0.79 0.78
C SER A 6 -10.40 -2.06 0.35
N VAL A 7 -11.48 -2.42 1.04
CA VAL A 7 -12.32 -3.57 0.69
C VAL A 7 -13.03 -3.34 -0.64
N VAL A 8 -13.64 -2.17 -0.83
CA VAL A 8 -14.34 -1.82 -2.07
C VAL A 8 -13.38 -1.84 -3.26
N VAL A 9 -12.23 -1.19 -3.16
CA VAL A 9 -11.23 -1.16 -4.25
C VAL A 9 -10.72 -2.57 -4.55
N SER A 10 -10.45 -3.37 -3.51
CA SER A 10 -10.01 -4.75 -3.71
C SER A 10 -11.09 -5.60 -4.36
N TYR A 11 -12.35 -5.44 -3.96
CA TYR A 11 -13.48 -6.16 -4.54
C TYR A 11 -13.66 -5.80 -6.02
N LEU A 12 -13.64 -4.51 -6.38
CA LEU A 12 -13.82 -4.06 -7.76
C LEU A 12 -12.74 -4.60 -8.70
N ILE A 13 -11.48 -4.64 -8.23
CA ILE A 13 -10.39 -5.18 -9.03
C ILE A 13 -10.52 -6.70 -9.20
N HIS A 14 -10.96 -7.43 -8.16
CA HIS A 14 -11.18 -8.87 -8.28
C HIS A 14 -12.44 -9.23 -9.10
N ALA A 15 -13.50 -8.43 -9.01
CA ALA A 15 -14.73 -8.60 -9.79
C ALA A 15 -14.52 -8.47 -11.30
N SER A 16 -13.44 -7.79 -11.73
CA SER A 16 -13.03 -7.71 -13.14
C SER A 16 -12.46 -9.02 -13.73
N GLY A 17 -12.37 -10.08 -12.92
CA GLY A 17 -12.03 -11.44 -13.38
C GLY A 17 -10.54 -11.73 -13.49
N SER A 18 -9.65 -10.79 -13.16
CA SER A 18 -8.19 -11.00 -13.25
C SER A 18 -7.48 -10.74 -11.93
N ILE A 19 -7.06 -11.81 -11.26
CA ILE A 19 -6.08 -11.77 -10.15
C ILE A 19 -4.76 -11.08 -10.56
N LEU A 20 -4.45 -11.06 -11.87
CA LEU A 20 -3.29 -10.35 -12.39
C LEU A 20 -3.42 -8.84 -12.17
N LEU A 21 -4.62 -8.26 -12.34
CA LEU A 21 -4.86 -6.83 -12.11
C LEU A 21 -4.62 -6.45 -10.65
N GLY A 22 -5.01 -7.28 -9.68
CA GLY A 22 -4.72 -7.03 -8.26
C GLY A 22 -3.21 -6.97 -7.96
N ARG A 23 -2.45 -7.88 -8.58
CA ARG A 23 -0.98 -7.93 -8.46
C ARG A 23 -0.26 -6.82 -9.23
N LEU A 24 -0.87 -6.31 -10.30
CA LEU A 24 -0.30 -5.24 -11.11
C LEU A 24 -0.61 -3.85 -10.56
N PHE A 25 -1.79 -3.61 -9.99
CA PHE A 25 -2.21 -2.28 -9.56
C PHE A 25 -1.83 -1.96 -8.10
N LEU A 26 -1.51 -2.98 -7.28
CA LEU A 26 -1.18 -2.83 -5.86
C LEU A 26 -2.15 -1.90 -5.10
N PRO A 27 -3.48 -2.10 -5.22
CA PRO A 27 -4.48 -1.14 -4.75
C PRO A 27 -4.40 -0.83 -3.25
N LEU A 28 -4.03 -1.83 -2.45
CA LEU A 28 -3.95 -1.70 -0.99
C LEU A 28 -2.84 -0.74 -0.55
N HIS A 29 -1.73 -0.68 -1.29
CA HIS A 29 -0.63 0.24 -1.02
C HIS A 29 -1.07 1.69 -1.26
N LEU A 30 -1.77 1.93 -2.37
CA LEU A 30 -2.32 3.24 -2.70
C LEU A 30 -3.28 3.74 -1.61
N VAL A 31 -4.20 2.90 -1.16
CA VAL A 31 -5.16 3.27 -0.10
C VAL A 31 -4.44 3.58 1.21
N ALA A 32 -3.48 2.76 1.63
CA ALA A 32 -2.73 2.97 2.88
C ALA A 32 -1.87 4.25 2.84
N MET A 33 -1.19 4.51 1.72
CA MET A 33 -0.36 5.71 1.56
C MET A 33 -1.21 6.99 1.55
N LEU A 34 -2.37 6.98 0.87
CA LEU A 34 -3.31 8.10 0.88
C LEU A 34 -3.91 8.31 2.28
N ALA A 35 -4.29 7.23 2.97
CA ALA A 35 -4.75 7.31 4.35
C ALA A 35 -3.68 7.93 5.26
N GLY A 36 -2.40 7.58 5.07
CA GLY A 36 -1.29 8.17 5.79
C GLY A 36 -1.09 9.66 5.49
N LEU A 37 -1.10 10.04 4.21
CA LEU A 37 -0.92 11.43 3.78
C LEU A 37 -2.05 12.35 4.23
N ILE A 38 -3.29 11.86 4.25
CA ILE A 38 -4.49 12.66 4.54
C ILE A 38 -4.85 12.62 6.04
N SER A 39 -4.82 11.44 6.65
CA SER A 39 -5.27 11.23 8.03
C SER A 39 -4.13 11.02 9.04
N GLY A 40 -2.87 11.08 8.59
CA GLY A 40 -1.69 11.00 9.42
C GLY A 40 -1.04 9.60 9.47
N ALA A 41 0.23 9.57 9.87
CA ALA A 41 1.08 8.37 9.83
C ALA A 41 0.50 7.16 10.57
N VAL A 42 0.00 7.37 11.80
CA VAL A 42 -0.59 6.30 12.61
C VAL A 42 -1.79 5.67 11.90
N MET A 43 -2.67 6.50 11.32
CA MET A 43 -3.84 6.02 10.57
C MET A 43 -3.43 5.28 9.30
N GLY A 44 -2.45 5.79 8.55
CA GLY A 44 -1.88 5.09 7.39
C GLY A 44 -1.32 3.71 7.75
N GLY A 45 -0.59 3.62 8.86
CA GLY A 45 -0.07 2.35 9.39
C GLY A 45 -1.18 1.37 9.77
N ILE A 46 -2.15 1.80 10.58
CA ILE A 46 -3.30 0.95 11.01
C ILE A 46 -4.07 0.43 9.80
N VAL A 47 -4.39 1.32 8.84
CA VAL A 47 -5.09 0.95 7.61
C VAL A 47 -4.25 -0.04 6.81
N GLY A 48 -2.95 0.22 6.65
CA GLY A 48 -2.04 -0.65 5.91
C GLY A 48 -1.89 -2.05 6.53
N PHE A 49 -1.91 -2.15 7.85
CA PHE A 49 -1.84 -3.42 8.55
C PHE A 49 -3.15 -4.21 8.46
N LEU A 50 -4.29 -3.55 8.64
CA LEU A 50 -5.59 -4.23 8.68
C LEU A 50 -6.17 -4.51 7.29
N ALA A 51 -5.90 -3.68 6.29
CA ALA A 51 -6.52 -3.81 4.97
C ALA A 51 -6.28 -5.18 4.29
N PRO A 52 -5.05 -5.75 4.28
CA PRO A 52 -4.81 -7.07 3.69
C PRO A 52 -5.53 -8.20 4.44
N PHE A 53 -5.61 -8.08 5.77
CA PHE A 53 -6.32 -9.05 6.61
C PHE A 53 -7.82 -9.04 6.35
N VAL A 54 -8.43 -7.84 6.33
CA VAL A 54 -9.85 -7.69 6.01
C VAL A 54 -10.14 -8.13 4.58
N GLY A 55 -9.25 -7.82 3.63
CA GLY A 55 -9.35 -8.29 2.24
C GLY A 55 -9.35 -9.82 2.13
N PHE A 56 -8.46 -10.49 2.86
CA PHE A 56 -8.44 -11.95 2.96
C PHE A 56 -9.75 -12.51 3.52
N LEU A 57 -10.25 -11.94 4.64
CA LEU A 57 -11.52 -12.39 5.22
C LEU A 57 -12.72 -12.19 4.27
N ALA A 58 -12.73 -11.10 3.50
CA ALA A 58 -13.83 -10.75 2.62
C ALA A 58 -13.82 -11.50 1.28
N THR A 59 -12.63 -11.74 0.71
CA THR A 59 -12.49 -12.21 -0.69
C THR A 59 -11.60 -13.44 -0.84
N GLY A 60 -10.90 -13.87 0.21
CA GLY A 60 -9.86 -14.90 0.15
C GLY A 60 -8.54 -14.44 -0.49
N VAL A 61 -8.46 -13.18 -0.93
CA VAL A 61 -7.28 -12.58 -1.57
C VAL A 61 -6.82 -11.36 -0.75
N PRO A 62 -5.53 -11.22 -0.40
CA PRO A 62 -4.42 -12.14 -0.69
C PRO A 62 -4.54 -13.46 0.08
N ALA A 63 -4.22 -14.59 -0.57
CA ALA A 63 -4.35 -15.91 0.06
C ALA A 63 -3.33 -16.09 1.19
N PHE A 64 -3.62 -17.01 2.13
CA PHE A 64 -2.66 -17.41 3.16
C PHE A 64 -1.44 -18.11 2.52
N PRO A 65 -0.20 -17.83 2.97
CA PRO A 65 0.20 -16.87 4.01
C PRO A 65 0.57 -15.48 3.48
N PHE A 66 0.38 -15.18 2.19
CA PHE A 66 0.84 -13.93 1.56
C PHE A 66 0.29 -12.67 2.22
N PHE A 67 -0.96 -12.67 2.69
CA PHE A 67 -1.51 -11.50 3.35
C PHE A 67 -0.72 -11.14 4.61
N LEU A 68 -0.12 -12.10 5.33
CA LEU A 68 0.67 -11.84 6.54
C LEU A 68 1.91 -10.99 6.23
N PHE A 69 2.60 -11.31 5.13
CA PHE A 69 3.74 -10.53 4.68
C PHE A 69 3.32 -9.12 4.23
N MET A 70 2.17 -9.03 3.55
CA MET A 70 1.61 -7.76 3.07
C MET A 70 1.13 -6.85 4.21
N MET A 71 0.60 -7.39 5.31
CA MET A 71 0.19 -6.59 6.47
C MET A 71 1.36 -5.77 7.01
N ILE A 72 2.53 -6.40 7.14
CA ILE A 72 3.73 -5.74 7.67
C ILE A 72 4.31 -4.78 6.61
N GLU A 73 4.43 -5.20 5.34
CA GLU A 73 4.85 -4.33 4.24
C GLU A 73 4.01 -3.05 4.17
N ILE A 74 2.70 -3.20 4.03
CA ILE A 74 1.78 -2.08 3.76
C ILE A 74 1.61 -1.18 4.98
N PHE A 75 1.77 -1.71 6.20
CA PHE A 75 1.91 -0.89 7.40
C PHE A 75 3.03 0.14 7.24
N PHE A 76 4.24 -0.28 6.83
CA PHE A 76 5.36 0.63 6.65
C PHE A 76 5.14 1.61 5.50
N TYR A 77 4.51 1.18 4.40
CA TYR A 77 4.12 2.10 3.32
C TYR A 77 3.21 3.24 3.85
N GLY A 78 2.12 2.88 4.53
CA GLY A 78 1.16 3.86 5.04
C GLY A 78 1.73 4.75 6.15
N PHE A 79 2.60 4.19 7.00
CA PHE A 79 3.21 4.90 8.12
C PHE A 79 4.33 5.84 7.68
N LEU A 80 5.24 5.40 6.82
CA LEU A 80 6.44 6.16 6.44
C LEU A 80 6.18 7.22 5.37
N THR A 81 5.22 7.01 4.46
CA THR A 81 4.92 7.98 3.39
C THR A 81 4.67 9.40 3.91
N PRO A 82 3.76 9.65 4.87
CA PRO A 82 3.57 10.98 5.42
C PRO A 82 4.77 11.52 6.20
N ILE A 83 5.57 10.66 6.83
CA ILE A 83 6.78 11.07 7.56
C ILE A 83 7.84 11.57 6.58
N PHE A 84 8.11 10.80 5.53
CA PHE A 84 9.02 11.20 4.47
C PHE A 84 8.52 12.41 3.69
N TYR A 85 7.21 12.54 3.50
CA TYR A 85 6.65 13.73 2.86
C TYR A 85 6.91 14.99 3.71
N LYS A 86 6.71 14.93 5.03
CA LYS A 86 7.05 16.03 5.94
C LYS A 86 8.55 16.35 5.93
N ARG A 87 9.40 15.32 5.84
CA ARG A 87 10.87 15.49 5.85
C ARG A 87 11.42 16.08 4.55
N PHE A 88 11.03 15.53 3.41
CA PHE A 88 11.57 15.90 2.10
C PHE A 88 10.79 17.03 1.43
N LYS A 89 9.55 17.31 1.88
CA LYS A 89 8.60 18.23 1.23
C LYS A 89 8.35 17.90 -0.25
N ASN A 90 8.64 16.67 -0.65
CA ASN A 90 8.50 16.17 -2.01
C ASN A 90 7.79 14.81 -1.97
N ILE A 91 6.60 14.77 -2.56
CA ILE A 91 5.73 13.58 -2.56
C ILE A 91 6.33 12.42 -3.36
N TYR A 92 7.08 12.70 -4.43
CA TYR A 92 7.71 11.66 -5.25
C TYR A 92 8.85 10.99 -4.48
N LEU A 93 9.68 11.77 -3.78
CA LEU A 93 10.72 11.23 -2.91
C LEU A 93 10.10 10.43 -1.76
N ALA A 94 9.03 10.94 -1.15
CA ALA A 94 8.34 10.22 -0.07
C ALA A 94 7.80 8.85 -0.51
N ILE A 95 7.18 8.79 -1.69
CA ILE A 95 6.68 7.54 -2.29
C ILE A 95 7.86 6.60 -2.59
N ALA A 96 8.91 7.10 -3.25
CA ALA A 96 10.06 6.28 -3.64
C ALA A 96 10.77 5.64 -2.43
N PHE A 97 11.05 6.41 -1.38
CA PHE A 97 11.66 5.88 -0.16
C PHE A 97 10.73 4.90 0.58
N SER A 98 9.43 5.16 0.62
CA SER A 98 8.46 4.25 1.23
C SER A 98 8.39 2.92 0.49
N ILE A 99 8.46 2.95 -0.84
CA ILE A 99 8.53 1.73 -1.67
C ILE A 99 9.77 0.91 -1.33
N ILE A 100 10.94 1.56 -1.30
CA ILE A 100 12.20 0.86 -1.01
C ILE A 100 12.14 0.21 0.37
N VAL A 101 11.74 0.96 1.40
CA VAL A 101 11.67 0.44 2.77
C VAL A 101 10.64 -0.68 2.88
N GLY A 102 9.44 -0.49 2.32
CA GLY A 102 8.40 -1.50 2.40
C GLY A 102 8.78 -2.78 1.66
N ARG A 103 9.45 -2.71 0.50
CA ARG A 103 9.98 -3.88 -0.19
C ARG A 103 11.05 -4.62 0.60
N LEU A 104 11.96 -3.89 1.26
CA LEU A 104 12.94 -4.50 2.15
C LEU A 104 12.26 -5.22 3.32
N VAL A 105 11.26 -4.57 3.93
CA VAL A 105 10.46 -5.16 5.01
C VAL A 105 9.70 -6.38 4.53
N TYR A 106 9.09 -6.34 3.34
CA TYR A 106 8.40 -7.48 2.74
C TYR A 106 9.36 -8.67 2.64
N SER A 107 10.56 -8.47 2.10
CA SER A 107 11.53 -9.54 1.91
C SER A 107 12.07 -10.13 3.20
N VAL A 108 12.34 -9.29 4.20
CA VAL A 108 12.73 -9.76 5.55
C VAL A 108 11.59 -10.55 6.19
N THR A 109 10.37 -10.01 6.15
CA THR A 109 9.18 -10.65 6.71
C THR A 109 8.89 -11.97 6.01
N TYR A 110 9.01 -11.99 4.69
CA TYR A 110 8.85 -13.17 3.85
C TYR A 110 9.85 -14.26 4.21
N TYR A 111 11.11 -13.90 4.46
CA TYR A 111 12.13 -14.86 4.88
C TYR A 111 11.86 -15.41 6.29
N VAL A 112 11.62 -14.53 7.27
CA VAL A 112 11.43 -14.90 8.68
C VAL A 112 10.12 -15.68 8.88
N LEU A 113 8.98 -15.10 8.44
CA LEU A 113 7.68 -15.75 8.59
C LEU A 113 7.50 -16.89 7.60
N GLY A 114 8.09 -16.83 6.41
CA GLY A 114 8.08 -17.93 5.44
C GLY A 114 8.75 -19.17 6.01
N ALA A 115 9.89 -19.03 6.70
CA ALA A 115 10.56 -20.14 7.37
C ALA A 115 9.67 -20.81 8.43
N ILE A 116 8.90 -20.02 9.19
CA ILE A 116 7.97 -20.52 10.22
C ILE A 116 6.79 -21.28 9.59
N VAL A 117 6.29 -20.83 8.44
CA VAL A 117 5.14 -21.44 7.75
C VAL A 117 5.57 -22.56 6.77
N GLY A 118 6.85 -22.95 6.77
CA GLY A 118 7.37 -24.06 5.96
C GLY A 118 7.64 -23.70 4.49
N ILE A 119 7.68 -22.41 4.15
CA ILE A 119 8.03 -21.93 2.82
C ILE A 119 9.57 -21.88 2.71
N LYS A 120 10.15 -22.74 1.87
CA LYS A 120 11.59 -22.76 1.58
C LYS A 120 11.93 -21.73 0.50
N LEU A 121 12.40 -20.54 0.88
CA LEU A 121 12.74 -19.51 -0.10
C LEU A 121 13.99 -18.70 0.22
N GLU A 122 14.70 -18.32 -0.84
CA GLU A 122 15.84 -17.41 -0.82
C GLU A 122 15.34 -15.95 -0.84
N ALA A 123 15.68 -15.16 0.17
CA ALA A 123 15.24 -13.78 0.33
C ALA A 123 15.52 -12.89 -0.90
N LEU A 124 16.64 -13.14 -1.60
CA LEU A 124 17.04 -12.36 -2.78
C LEU A 124 16.09 -12.56 -3.96
N SER A 125 15.61 -13.79 -4.18
CA SER A 125 14.64 -14.08 -5.24
C SER A 125 13.30 -13.39 -4.98
N ALA A 126 12.86 -13.32 -3.72
CA ALA A 126 11.64 -12.63 -3.34
C ALA A 126 11.70 -11.12 -3.63
N ILE A 127 12.85 -10.47 -3.38
CA ILE A 127 13.07 -9.06 -3.74
C ILE A 127 12.91 -8.90 -5.26
N LEU A 128 13.71 -9.64 -6.04
CA LEU A 128 13.76 -9.47 -7.51
C LEU A 128 12.38 -9.71 -8.15
N ILE A 129 11.67 -10.75 -7.72
CA ILE A 129 10.32 -11.06 -8.22
C ILE A 129 9.33 -9.98 -7.79
N SER A 130 9.38 -9.50 -6.54
CA SER A 130 8.46 -8.47 -6.05
C SER A 130 8.61 -7.14 -6.79
N PHE A 131 9.85 -6.77 -7.16
CA PHE A 131 10.12 -5.58 -7.96
C PHE A 131 9.70 -5.77 -9.41
N ALA A 132 10.02 -6.91 -10.04
CA ALA A 132 9.67 -7.17 -11.43
C ALA A 132 8.15 -7.21 -11.66
N VAL A 133 7.42 -7.93 -10.80
CA VAL A 133 5.95 -8.06 -10.90
C VAL A 133 5.25 -6.78 -10.42
N GLY A 134 5.82 -6.08 -9.44
CA GLY A 134 5.24 -4.88 -8.86
C GLY A 134 5.54 -3.58 -9.60
N ALA A 135 6.42 -3.59 -10.62
CA ALA A 135 6.85 -2.39 -11.33
C ALA A 135 5.67 -1.60 -11.95
N PRO A 136 4.67 -2.23 -12.61
CA PRO A 136 3.50 -1.51 -13.11
C PRO A 136 2.74 -0.78 -12.00
N GLY A 137 2.60 -1.42 -10.83
CA GLY A 137 1.88 -0.83 -9.69
C GLY A 137 2.65 0.32 -9.06
N VAL A 138 3.98 0.23 -9.01
CA VAL A 138 4.84 1.33 -8.57
C VAL A 138 4.69 2.54 -9.49
N ALA A 139 4.69 2.34 -10.82
CA ALA A 139 4.48 3.42 -11.77
C ALA A 139 3.10 4.09 -11.56
N ILE A 140 2.06 3.29 -11.35
CA ILE A 140 0.71 3.78 -11.07
C ILE A 140 0.67 4.55 -9.75
N GLN A 141 1.33 4.08 -8.68
CA GLN A 141 1.41 4.78 -7.40
C GLN A 141 2.08 6.15 -7.53
N LEU A 142 3.19 6.23 -8.29
CA LEU A 142 3.92 7.47 -8.53
C LEU A 142 3.09 8.52 -9.29
N VAL A 143 2.10 8.09 -10.09
CA VAL A 143 1.21 8.98 -10.82
C VAL A 143 -0.04 9.32 -10.01
N LEU A 144 -0.76 8.29 -9.53
CA LEU A 144 -2.08 8.47 -8.90
C LEU A 144 -2.01 9.10 -7.52
N ILE A 145 -1.04 8.72 -6.68
CA ILE A 145 -0.97 9.24 -5.30
C ILE A 145 -0.78 10.76 -5.30
N PRO A 146 0.17 11.35 -6.07
CA PRO A 146 0.31 12.80 -6.12
C PRO A 146 -0.91 13.52 -6.67
N ILE A 147 -1.55 12.97 -7.71
CA ILE A 147 -2.74 13.56 -8.31
C ILE A 147 -3.88 13.60 -7.30
N ILE A 148 -4.21 12.46 -6.69
CA ILE A 148 -5.33 12.35 -5.74
C ILE A 148 -5.06 13.23 -4.52
N TYR A 149 -3.87 13.17 -3.94
CA TYR A 149 -3.51 13.96 -2.76
C TYR A 149 -3.62 15.47 -3.03
N LYS A 150 -3.04 15.98 -4.13
CA LYS A 150 -3.10 17.41 -4.47
C LYS A 150 -4.52 17.88 -4.75
N SER A 151 -5.31 17.07 -5.45
CA SER A 151 -6.72 17.40 -5.72
C SER A 151 -7.54 17.49 -4.43
N LEU A 152 -7.36 16.57 -3.49
CA LEU A 152 -8.07 16.59 -2.21
C LEU A 152 -7.66 17.76 -1.32
N VAL A 153 -6.36 18.09 -1.27
CA VAL A 153 -5.89 19.27 -0.53
C VAL A 153 -6.50 20.54 -1.12
N LYS A 154 -6.46 20.69 -2.45
CA LYS A 154 -7.06 21.85 -3.13
C LYS A 154 -8.56 21.98 -2.86
N LEU A 155 -9.32 20.89 -2.98
CA LEU A 155 -10.76 20.89 -2.69
C LEU A 155 -11.06 21.29 -1.24
N THR A 156 -10.21 20.85 -0.30
CA THR A 156 -10.34 21.22 1.11
C THR A 156 -10.05 22.70 1.32
N GLU A 157 -9.02 23.25 0.67
CA GLU A 157 -8.68 24.68 0.71
C GLU A 157 -9.79 25.55 0.09
N ASP A 158 -10.32 25.14 -1.06
CA ASP A 158 -11.41 25.84 -1.75
C ASP A 158 -12.69 25.84 -0.89
N ALA A 159 -13.00 24.73 -0.20
CA ALA A 159 -14.14 24.65 0.73
C ALA A 159 -13.99 25.61 1.92
N HIS A 160 -12.79 25.67 2.52
CA HIS A 160 -12.51 26.60 3.63
C HIS A 160 -12.54 28.07 3.19
N ARG A 161 -12.16 28.37 1.94
CA ARG A 161 -12.24 29.73 1.37
C ARG A 161 -13.66 30.13 0.98
N GLY A 162 -14.52 29.16 0.64
CA GLY A 162 -15.91 29.35 0.27
C GLY A 162 -16.87 29.61 1.44
N GLY A 163 -16.39 29.55 2.69
CA GLY A 163 -17.20 29.89 3.86
C GLY A 163 -18.28 28.86 4.21
N ILE A 164 -17.99 27.57 4.04
CA ILE A 164 -18.75 26.47 4.67
C ILE A 164 -18.01 26.05 5.94
#